data_AF-A0A180FWV3-F1
#
_entry.id   AF-A0A180FWV3-F1
#
_cell.length_a   1.000
_cell.length_b   1.000
_cell.length_c   1.000
_cell.angle_alpha   90.00
_cell.angle_beta   90.00
_cell.angle_gamma   90.00
#
_symmetry.space_group_name_H-M   'P 1'
#
loop_
_entity.id
_entity.type
_entity.pdbx_description
1 polymer ?
#
loop_
_entity_poly.entity_id
_entity_poly.type
_entity_poly.pdbx_seq_one_letter_code
_entity_poly.pdbx_strand_id
1 'polypeptide(L)'
;MASSVATKEELACLLTLQGDTNYALWFLHMRTFMKNKDLWGAINTKPGANPACALKKQLNDAAGVISMKICNRLYPSLVTEENKDNGFLLWRKITTQYS
;
A
#
# COMPACT_ATOMS: atom_id res chain seq x y z
N MET A 1 -8.20 6.24 -20.58
CA MET A 1 -6.92 6.56 -19.92
C MET A 1 -7.03 6.08 -18.48
N ALA A 2 -6.15 5.20 -18.01
CA ALA A 2 -6.13 4.81 -16.60
C ALA A 2 -5.65 6.00 -15.78
N SER A 3 -6.57 6.67 -15.10
CA SER A 3 -6.22 7.69 -14.10
C SER A 3 -5.39 7.00 -13.02
N SER A 4 -4.08 7.23 -13.01
CA SER A 4 -3.21 6.72 -11.95
C SER A 4 -3.63 7.35 -10.63
N VAL A 5 -3.74 6.52 -9.58
CA VAL A 5 -4.17 6.98 -8.25
C VAL A 5 -3.20 8.00 -7.61
N ALA A 6 -1.95 7.97 -8.05
CA ALA A 6 -0.90 8.87 -7.62
C ALA A 6 -0.17 9.45 -8.85
N THR A 7 0.21 10.72 -8.80
CA THR A 7 1.11 11.31 -9.81
C THR A 7 2.55 10.87 -9.55
N LYS A 8 3.43 11.07 -10.54
CA LYS A 8 4.85 10.76 -10.41
C LYS A 8 5.51 11.61 -9.31
N GLU A 9 5.10 12.87 -9.20
CA GLU A 9 5.61 13.84 -8.22
C GLU A 9 5.17 13.45 -6.81
N GLU A 10 3.89 13.09 -6.66
CA GLU A 10 3.35 12.58 -5.40
C GLU A 10 4.10 11.32 -4.94
N LEU A 11 4.33 10.38 -5.85
CA LEU A 11 5.12 9.19 -5.57
C LEU A 11 6.56 9.57 -5.22
N ALA A 12 7.20 10.51 -5.91
CA ALA A 12 8.58 10.92 -5.63
C ALA A 12 8.75 11.46 -4.19
N CYS A 13 7.72 12.08 -3.62
CA CYS A 13 7.71 12.56 -2.25
C CYS A 13 7.53 11.46 -1.18
N LEU A 14 7.12 10.24 -1.57
CA LEU A 14 6.97 9.13 -0.64
C LEU A 14 8.29 8.41 -0.41
N LEU A 15 8.55 8.11 0.87
CA LEU A 15 9.67 7.29 1.30
C LEU A 15 9.55 5.87 0.76
N THR A 16 10.69 5.26 0.45
CA THR A 16 10.79 3.84 0.12
C THR A 16 11.09 3.05 1.40
N LEU A 17 10.35 1.99 1.67
CA LEU A 17 10.59 1.10 2.82
C LEU A 17 11.93 0.38 2.66
N GLN A 18 12.79 0.52 3.67
CA GLN A 18 14.13 -0.09 3.73
C GLN A 18 14.27 -1.11 4.87
N GLY A 19 13.21 -1.33 5.64
CA GLY A 19 13.16 -2.27 6.75
C GLY A 19 12.91 -1.53 8.07
N ASP A 20 13.34 -2.14 9.17
CA ASP A 20 13.10 -1.60 10.53
C ASP A 20 13.67 -0.19 10.72
N THR A 21 14.79 0.12 10.04
CA THR A 21 15.51 1.39 10.18
C THR A 21 14.68 2.61 9.83
N ASN A 22 13.70 2.48 8.93
CA ASN A 22 12.86 3.60 8.49
C ASN A 22 11.36 3.30 8.52
N TYR A 23 10.95 2.13 9.02
CA TYR A 23 9.55 1.70 9.00
C TYR A 23 8.61 2.71 9.67
N ALA A 24 8.94 3.20 10.87
CA ALA A 24 8.08 4.14 11.60
C ALA A 24 7.78 5.41 10.79
N LEU A 25 8.80 5.99 10.15
CA LEU A 25 8.64 7.19 9.33
C LEU A 25 7.90 6.86 8.01
N TRP A 26 8.28 5.77 7.34
CA TRP A 26 7.60 5.28 6.14
C TRP A 26 6.09 5.08 6.39
N PHE A 27 5.73 4.46 7.51
CA PHE A 27 4.35 4.21 7.91
C PHE A 27 3.56 5.50 8.05
N LEU A 28 4.11 6.53 8.71
CA LEU A 28 3.44 7.82 8.88
C LEU A 28 3.21 8.54 7.55
N HIS A 29 4.21 8.52 6.65
CA HIS A 29 4.07 9.09 5.31
C HIS A 29 3.00 8.36 4.49
N MET A 30 3.06 7.02 4.48
CA MET A 30 2.08 6.20 3.76
C MET A 30 0.67 6.36 4.32
N ARG A 31 0.50 6.36 5.65
CA ARG A 31 -0.80 6.61 6.29
C ARG A 31 -1.38 7.96 5.88
N THR A 32 -0.57 9.01 5.89
CA THR A 32 -1.00 10.37 5.50
C THR A 32 -1.41 10.40 4.03
N PHE A 33 -0.60 9.79 3.15
CA PHE A 33 -0.89 9.69 1.73
C PHE A 33 -2.19 8.93 1.44
N MET A 34 -2.37 7.76 2.07
CA MET A 34 -3.55 6.93 1.90
C MET A 34 -4.82 7.63 2.39
N LYS A 35 -4.74 8.45 3.43
CA LYS A 35 -5.87 9.29 3.87
C LYS A 35 -6.22 10.36 2.84
N ASN A 36 -5.21 11.04 2.28
CA ASN A 36 -5.42 12.06 1.24
C ASN A 36 -6.07 11.47 -0.01
N LYS A 37 -5.76 10.23 -0.36
CA LYS A 37 -6.32 9.52 -1.52
C LYS A 37 -7.62 8.75 -1.24
N ASP A 38 -8.18 8.85 -0.03
CA ASP A 38 -9.34 8.07 0.40
C ASP A 38 -9.17 6.54 0.26
N LEU A 39 -7.93 6.06 0.46
CA LEU A 39 -7.56 4.64 0.41
C LEU A 39 -7.39 4.03 1.81
N TRP A 40 -7.24 4.87 2.84
CA TRP A 40 -6.96 4.42 4.20
C TRP A 40 -8.04 3.47 4.75
N GLY A 41 -9.32 3.78 4.49
CA GLY A 41 -10.43 2.93 4.91
C GLY A 41 -10.37 1.53 4.30
N ALA A 42 -10.01 1.45 3.01
CA ALA A 42 -9.92 0.21 2.27
C ALA A 42 -8.82 -0.73 2.78
N ILE A 43 -7.63 -0.18 3.12
CA ILE A 43 -6.50 -1.00 3.59
C ILE A 43 -6.52 -1.31 5.09
N ASN A 44 -7.30 -0.58 5.88
CA ASN A 44 -7.35 -0.75 7.33
C ASN A 44 -8.61 -1.50 7.83
N THR A 45 -9.55 -1.78 6.93
CA THR A 45 -10.77 -2.53 7.25
C THR A 45 -10.78 -3.84 6.47
N LYS A 46 -11.03 -4.96 7.15
CA LYS A 46 -11.09 -6.27 6.47
C LYS A 46 -12.20 -6.22 5.39
N PRO A 47 -11.88 -6.42 4.10
CA PRO A 47 -12.91 -6.50 3.09
C PRO A 47 -13.77 -7.76 3.33
N GLY A 48 -15.08 -7.64 3.13
CA GLY A 48 -15.99 -8.78 3.12
C GLY A 48 -15.66 -9.78 2.00
N ALA A 49 -16.29 -10.95 2.01
CA ALA A 49 -16.00 -12.03 1.06
C ALA A 49 -16.19 -11.64 -0.42
N ASN A 50 -17.10 -10.71 -0.71
CA ASN A 50 -17.30 -10.17 -2.06
C ASN A 50 -17.40 -8.64 -2.02
N PRO A 51 -16.25 -7.94 -2.00
CA PRO A 51 -16.24 -6.49 -1.92
C PRO A 51 -16.81 -5.87 -3.20
N ALA A 52 -17.50 -4.74 -3.06
CA ALA A 52 -18.01 -3.98 -4.19
C ALA A 52 -16.88 -3.63 -5.17
N CYS A 53 -17.22 -3.44 -6.45
CA CYS A 53 -16.25 -3.11 -7.50
C CYS A 53 -15.37 -1.89 -7.15
N ALA A 54 -15.99 -0.86 -6.56
CA ALA A 54 -15.28 0.34 -6.09
C ALA A 54 -14.21 0.02 -5.03
N LEU A 55 -14.54 -0.83 -4.05
CA LEU A 55 -13.60 -1.25 -3.02
C LEU A 55 -12.48 -2.14 -3.58
N LYS A 56 -12.78 -3.02 -4.55
CA LYS A 56 -11.74 -3.80 -5.26
C LYS A 56 -10.75 -2.89 -5.96
N LYS A 57 -11.23 -1.83 -6.61
CA LYS A 57 -10.38 -0.83 -7.25
C LYS A 57 -9.50 -0.09 -6.23
N GLN A 58 -10.08 0.39 -5.11
CA GLN A 58 -9.31 1.04 -4.05
C GLN A 58 -8.23 0.11 -3.46
N LEU A 59 -8.53 -1.17 -3.28
CA LEU A 59 -7.55 -2.16 -2.82
C LEU A 59 -6.40 -2.34 -3.81
N ASN A 60 -6.69 -2.41 -5.12
CA ASN A 60 -5.67 -2.53 -6.15
C ASN A 60 -4.82 -1.26 -6.25
N ASP A 61 -5.46 -0.09 -6.29
CA ASP A 61 -4.81 1.21 -6.32
C ASP A 61 -3.85 1.38 -5.13
N ALA A 62 -4.29 1.02 -3.93
CA ALA A 62 -3.45 1.05 -2.74
C ALA A 62 -2.29 0.04 -2.83
N ALA A 63 -2.52 -1.17 -3.33
CA ALA A 63 -1.48 -2.17 -3.51
C ALA A 63 -0.38 -1.69 -4.47
N GLY A 64 -0.76 -1.02 -5.56
CA GLY A 64 0.17 -0.43 -6.52
C GLY A 64 1.06 0.63 -5.88
N VAL A 65 0.48 1.57 -5.12
CA VAL A 65 1.25 2.62 -4.43
C VAL A 65 2.20 2.01 -3.40
N ILE A 66 1.73 1.08 -2.56
CA ILE A 66 2.56 0.42 -1.54
C ILE A 66 3.73 -0.32 -2.21
N SER A 67 3.45 -1.09 -3.25
CA SER A 67 4.46 -1.89 -3.97
C SER A 67 5.56 -1.02 -4.59
N MET A 68 5.21 0.14 -5.15
CA MET A 68 6.19 1.11 -5.68
C MET A 68 7.07 1.74 -4.59
N LYS A 69 6.70 1.59 -3.33
CA LYS A 69 7.38 2.19 -2.18
C LYS A 69 7.98 1.16 -1.23
N ILE A 70 8.32 0.00 -1.78
CA ILE A 70 9.14 -1.04 -1.14
C ILE A 70 10.47 -1.13 -1.89
N CYS A 71 11.59 -1.22 -1.18
CA CYS A 71 12.87 -1.39 -1.85
C CYS A 71 12.99 -2.79 -2.49
N ASN A 72 13.72 -2.89 -3.60
CA ASN A 72 13.83 -4.13 -4.39
C ASN A 72 14.32 -5.33 -3.57
N ARG A 73 15.16 -5.11 -2.54
CA ARG A 73 15.67 -6.18 -1.67
C ARG A 73 14.56 -6.82 -0.82
N LEU A 74 13.57 -6.03 -0.38
CA LEU A 74 12.48 -6.48 0.47
C LEU A 74 11.25 -6.93 -0.35
N TYR A 75 11.16 -6.51 -1.61
CA TYR A 75 10.00 -6.76 -2.45
C TYR A 75 9.60 -8.25 -2.52
N PRO A 76 10.51 -9.22 -2.79
CA PRO A 76 10.12 -10.62 -2.94
C PRO A 76 9.64 -11.27 -1.63
N SER A 77 10.08 -10.76 -0.47
CA SER A 77 9.62 -11.30 0.82
C SER A 77 8.29 -10.70 1.25
N LEU A 78 7.96 -9.48 0.82
CA LEU A 78 6.73 -8.76 1.18
C LEU A 78 5.59 -8.97 0.19
N VAL A 79 5.86 -8.86 -1.11
CA VAL A 79 4.84 -8.94 -2.16
C VAL A 79 4.75 -10.37 -2.68
N THR A 80 3.55 -10.94 -2.64
CA THR A 80 3.23 -12.30 -3.10
C THR A 80 2.08 -12.26 -4.10
N GLU A 81 1.89 -13.35 -4.84
CA GLU A 81 0.75 -13.49 -5.75
C GLU A 81 -0.60 -13.30 -5.07
N GLU A 82 -0.71 -13.64 -3.78
CA GLU A 82 -1.93 -13.48 -2.99
C GLU A 82 -2.22 -12.00 -2.63
N ASN A 83 -1.20 -11.18 -2.42
CA ASN A 83 -1.37 -9.83 -1.87
C ASN A 83 -1.03 -8.68 -2.83
N LYS A 84 -0.41 -8.97 -3.99
CA LYS A 84 0.08 -7.94 -4.93
C LYS A 84 -1.00 -6.99 -5.46
N ASP A 85 -2.25 -7.46 -5.54
CA ASP A 85 -3.40 -6.70 -6.02
C ASP A 85 -4.37 -6.32 -4.89
N ASN A 86 -4.00 -6.59 -3.63
CA ASN A 86 -4.85 -6.40 -2.47
C ASN A 86 -4.13 -5.59 -1.39
N GLY A 87 -4.37 -4.28 -1.40
CA GLY A 87 -3.73 -3.32 -0.50
C GLY A 87 -3.95 -3.64 0.98
N PHE A 88 -5.10 -4.23 1.36
CA PHE A 88 -5.35 -4.68 2.73
C PHE A 88 -4.39 -5.80 3.15
N LEU A 89 -4.25 -6.83 2.31
CA LEU A 89 -3.37 -7.98 2.61
C LEU A 89 -1.90 -7.57 2.61
N LEU A 90 -1.49 -6.75 1.64
CA LEU A 90 -0.12 -6.25 1.55
C LEU A 90 0.22 -5.35 2.74
N TRP A 91 -0.65 -4.38 3.05
CA TRP A 91 -0.51 -3.51 4.21
C TRP A 91 -0.38 -4.31 5.50
N ARG A 92 -1.30 -5.26 5.74
CA ARG A 92 -1.30 -6.11 6.93
C ARG A 92 -0.02 -6.91 7.08
N LYS A 93 0.51 -7.46 5.98
CA LYS A 93 1.76 -8.22 6.00
C LYS A 93 2.94 -7.34 6.42
N ILE A 94 3.09 -6.17 5.80
CA ILE A 94 4.15 -5.21 6.14
C ILE A 94 4.02 -4.80 7.60
N THR A 95 2.83 -4.39 8.04
CA THR A 95 2.65 -3.93 9.42
C THR A 95 2.88 -5.02 10.45
N THR A 96 2.55 -6.28 10.15
CA THR A 96 2.82 -7.41 11.06
C THR A 96 4.32 -7.74 11.12
N GLN A 97 5.05 -7.54 10.03
CA GLN A 97 6.47 -7.89 9.97
C GLN A 97 7.35 -6.86 10.72
N TYR A 98 6.94 -5.60 10.76
CA TYR A 98 7.71 -4.49 11.33
C TYR A 98 7.05 -3.87 12.60
N SER A 99 5.98 -4.49 13.14
CA SER A 99 5.34 -4.08 14.40
C SER A 99 6.07 -4.55 15.64
#